data_AF-A0A935WA69-F1
#
_entry.id   AF-A0A935WA69-F1
#
_cell.length_a   1.000
_cell.length_b   1.000
_cell.length_c   1.000
_cell.angle_alpha   90.00
_cell.angle_beta   90.00
_cell.angle_gamma   90.00
#
_symmetry.space_group_name_H-M   'P 1'
#
loop_
_entity.id
_entity.type
_entity.pdbx_description
1 polymer ?
#
loop_
_entity_poly.entity_id
_entity_poly.type
_entity_poly.pdbx_seq_one_letter_code
_entity_poly.pdbx_strand_id
1 'polypeptide(L)'
;MIILLISCSNEKNVKVSKSEQISETEKIKTEKVILNKTADSLNKKIESLNTQKSKLNDSLIFYNNINSIIKNSFADHVIIGNESLEKISDFFKKLGFSIKKGKLHKIGLTNNFIEFADNSELELVEIKNPSENFTKEYDKLISEKKYGLQFAIRVNEIEKLKNSFEKLNTIFTEIQKYTDFSTLSGNKINTELPIFFIQFEKLNNSIINHPNKVKGIYSVWFETKNIKKTAGQLVDLGFEPIGNYVIPTFSKKTVEFKNNNFSIILIESDKYEITGLSLITNKNIELMKIIDKNFDKTFTNKIITKPKSVFLPKEITKSVWLEFSEK
;
A
#
# COMPACT_ATOMS: atom_id res chain seq x y z
N MET A 1 15.73 -53.13 51.41
CA MET A 1 16.82 -53.52 50.49
C MET A 1 16.48 -54.92 49.97
N ILE A 2 15.95 -55.02 48.75
CA ILE A 2 15.51 -56.29 48.14
C ILE A 2 16.44 -56.57 46.98
N ILE A 3 17.25 -57.62 47.11
CA ILE A 3 18.14 -58.14 46.06
C ILE A 3 17.34 -59.21 45.30
N LEU A 4 16.98 -58.91 44.05
CA LEU A 4 16.34 -59.87 43.15
C LEU A 4 17.43 -60.69 42.45
N LEU A 5 17.59 -61.95 42.88
CA LEU A 5 18.39 -62.97 42.20
C LEU A 5 17.53 -63.57 41.08
N ILE A 6 17.84 -63.26 39.82
CA ILE A 6 17.25 -63.93 38.66
C ILE A 6 18.08 -65.19 38.37
N SER A 7 17.45 -66.36 38.52
CA SER A 7 18.05 -67.66 38.20
C SER A 7 18.08 -67.89 36.69
N CYS A 8 19.27 -68.15 36.14
CA CYS A 8 19.43 -68.71 34.81
C CYS A 8 18.97 -70.17 34.80
N SER A 9 17.81 -70.45 34.17
CA SER A 9 17.33 -71.82 33.96
C SER A 9 17.13 -72.12 32.48
N ASN A 10 17.72 -73.24 32.06
CA ASN A 10 17.42 -74.07 30.89
C ASN A 10 17.70 -73.51 29.49
N GLU A 11 18.91 -73.80 29.02
CA GLU A 11 19.22 -73.96 27.59
C GLU A 11 18.42 -75.13 27.01
N LYS A 12 17.22 -74.84 26.47
CA LYS A 12 16.59 -75.75 25.51
C LYS A 12 17.30 -75.57 24.17
N ASN A 13 18.11 -76.56 23.79
CA ASN A 13 18.66 -76.70 22.43
C ASN A 13 17.51 -76.95 21.43
N VAL A 14 16.87 -75.87 20.98
CA VAL A 14 15.92 -75.91 19.87
C VAL A 14 16.75 -75.97 18.59
N LYS A 15 16.79 -77.14 17.94
CA LYS A 15 17.27 -77.26 16.56
C LYS A 15 16.28 -76.53 15.65
N VAL A 16 16.48 -75.22 15.48
CA VAL A 16 15.78 -74.44 14.45
C VAL A 16 16.18 -75.03 13.11
N SER A 17 15.18 -75.35 12.28
CA SER A 17 15.41 -75.96 10.99
C SER A 17 16.16 -74.97 10.08
N LYS A 18 17.12 -75.47 9.29
CA LYS A 18 17.94 -74.63 8.39
C LYS A 18 17.11 -73.78 7.41
N SER A 19 15.88 -74.22 7.10
CA SER A 19 14.91 -73.51 6.26
C SER A 19 14.26 -72.29 6.94
N GLU A 20 14.02 -72.32 8.25
CA GLU A 20 13.46 -71.17 8.99
C GLU A 20 14.50 -70.04 9.13
N GLN A 21 15.78 -70.37 9.30
CA GLN A 21 16.86 -69.37 9.35
C GLN A 21 17.07 -68.63 8.01
N ILE A 22 16.87 -69.32 6.88
CA ILE A 22 16.96 -68.71 5.54
C ILE A 22 15.80 -67.73 5.34
N SER A 23 14.58 -68.13 5.73
CA SER A 23 13.38 -67.29 5.69
C SER A 23 13.52 -66.00 6.49
N GLU A 24 14.09 -66.08 7.70
CA GLU A 24 14.26 -64.92 8.58
C GLU A 24 15.35 -63.95 8.06
N THR A 25 16.42 -64.49 7.46
CA THR A 25 17.48 -63.67 6.84
C THR A 25 16.98 -62.87 5.64
N GLU A 26 16.12 -63.46 4.80
CA GLU A 26 15.51 -62.76 3.66
C GLU A 26 14.54 -61.66 4.10
N LYS A 27 13.77 -61.93 5.17
CA LYS A 27 12.88 -60.93 5.79
C LYS A 27 13.66 -59.73 6.31
N ILE A 28 14.74 -59.95 7.06
CA ILE A 28 15.61 -58.89 7.58
C ILE A 28 16.24 -58.08 6.43
N LYS A 29 16.71 -58.74 5.36
CA LYS A 29 17.24 -58.04 4.18
C LYS A 29 16.19 -57.13 3.54
N THR A 30 14.96 -57.63 3.42
CA THR A 30 13.83 -56.88 2.84
C THR A 30 13.45 -55.68 3.70
N GLU A 31 13.32 -55.88 5.01
CA GLU A 31 13.06 -54.81 5.98
C GLU A 31 14.15 -53.74 5.96
N LYS A 32 15.43 -54.14 5.88
CA LYS A 32 16.56 -53.21 5.76
C LYS A 32 16.47 -52.36 4.48
N VAL A 33 16.08 -52.95 3.35
CA VAL A 33 15.88 -52.20 2.09
C VAL A 33 14.72 -51.21 2.22
N ILE A 34 13.60 -51.61 2.83
CA ILE A 34 12.45 -50.73 3.06
C ILE A 34 12.82 -49.58 4.01
N LEU A 35 13.54 -49.86 5.10
CA LEU A 35 14.02 -48.87 6.05
C LEU A 35 14.96 -47.87 5.38
N ASN A 36 15.90 -48.34 4.55
CA ASN A 36 16.80 -47.46 3.80
C ASN A 36 16.03 -46.55 2.83
N LYS A 37 15.08 -47.10 2.05
CA LYS A 37 14.23 -46.30 1.14
C LYS A 37 13.41 -45.25 1.90
N THR A 38 12.91 -45.62 3.08
CA THR A 38 12.14 -44.71 3.94
C THR A 38 13.04 -43.61 4.48
N ALA A 39 14.24 -43.93 4.94
CA ALA A 39 15.24 -42.96 5.40
C ALA A 39 15.63 -41.99 4.28
N ASP A 40 15.87 -42.48 3.05
CA ASP A 40 16.18 -41.64 1.89
C ASP A 40 15.03 -40.68 1.54
N SER A 41 13.79 -41.19 1.60
CA SER A 41 12.59 -40.37 1.38
C SER A 41 12.44 -39.26 2.43
N LEU A 42 12.66 -39.60 3.71
CA LEU A 42 12.62 -38.64 4.80
C LEU A 42 13.74 -37.60 4.69
N ASN A 43 14.95 -38.00 4.34
CA ASN A 43 16.09 -37.09 4.15
C ASN A 43 15.81 -36.08 3.04
N LYS A 44 15.26 -36.52 1.89
CA LYS A 44 14.82 -35.61 0.81
C LYS A 44 13.75 -34.62 1.28
N LYS A 45 12.80 -35.08 2.10
CA LYS A 45 11.77 -34.21 2.69
C LYS A 45 12.38 -33.17 3.65
N ILE A 46 13.33 -33.56 4.48
CA ILE A 46 14.04 -32.66 5.40
C ILE A 46 14.82 -31.59 4.61
N GLU A 47 15.55 -31.99 3.56
CA GLU A 47 16.29 -31.06 2.70
C GLU A 47 15.36 -30.05 2.00
N SER A 48 14.22 -30.51 1.50
CA SER A 48 13.18 -29.65 0.93
C SER A 48 12.63 -28.65 1.95
N LEU A 49 12.31 -29.10 3.17
CA LEU A 49 11.82 -28.23 4.25
C LEU A 49 12.87 -27.21 4.72
N ASN A 50 14.13 -27.61 4.81
CA ASN A 50 15.24 -26.71 5.16
C ASN A 50 15.42 -25.63 4.08
N THR A 51 15.31 -26.00 2.81
CA THR A 51 15.33 -25.06 1.68
C THR A 51 14.16 -24.07 1.76
N GLN A 52 12.95 -24.55 2.05
CA GLN A 52 11.78 -23.69 2.23
C GLN A 52 11.93 -22.74 3.42
N LYS A 53 12.45 -23.22 4.56
CA LYS A 53 12.73 -22.41 5.75
C LYS A 53 13.76 -21.31 5.46
N SER A 54 14.82 -21.63 4.72
CA SER A 54 15.83 -20.64 4.31
C SER A 54 15.19 -19.53 3.47
N LYS A 55 14.39 -19.89 2.45
CA LYS A 55 13.68 -18.91 1.61
C LYS A 55 12.70 -18.04 2.40
N LEU A 56 12.03 -18.61 3.41
CA LEU A 56 11.13 -17.86 4.29
C LEU A 56 11.90 -16.84 5.14
N ASN A 57 13.05 -17.25 5.70
CA ASN A 57 13.92 -16.36 6.47
C ASN A 57 14.45 -15.21 5.62
N ASP A 58 14.86 -15.48 4.38
CA ASP A 58 15.32 -14.43 3.45
C ASP A 58 14.18 -13.45 3.15
N SER A 59 12.98 -13.96 2.86
CA SER A 59 11.80 -13.12 2.61
C SER A 59 11.46 -12.24 3.80
N LEU A 60 11.57 -12.76 5.02
CA LEU A 60 11.31 -12.01 6.25
C LEU A 60 12.26 -10.81 6.41
N ILE A 61 13.52 -10.94 6.02
CA ILE A 61 14.49 -9.83 6.04
C ILE A 61 14.01 -8.70 5.11
N PHE A 62 13.55 -9.03 3.90
CA PHE A 62 13.07 -8.04 2.94
C PHE A 62 11.75 -7.39 3.38
N TYR A 63 10.82 -8.15 3.97
CA TYR A 63 9.61 -7.58 4.58
C TYR A 63 9.96 -6.64 5.75
N ASN A 64 10.92 -7.01 6.60
CA ASN A 64 11.34 -6.13 7.70
C ASN A 64 11.98 -4.84 7.19
N ASN A 65 12.72 -4.87 6.09
CA ASN A 65 13.26 -3.68 5.45
C ASN A 65 12.13 -2.78 4.92
N ILE A 66 11.16 -3.34 4.20
CA ILE A 66 9.99 -2.61 3.70
C ILE A 66 9.25 -1.98 4.88
N ASN A 67 8.91 -2.76 5.90
CA ASN A 67 8.21 -2.29 7.09
C ASN A 67 8.96 -1.16 7.78
N SER A 68 10.28 -1.26 7.95
CA SER A 68 11.09 -0.21 8.57
C SER A 68 11.06 1.10 7.78
N ILE A 69 11.10 1.01 6.45
CA ILE A 69 11.07 2.18 5.56
C ILE A 69 9.67 2.80 5.55
N ILE A 70 8.62 1.99 5.36
CA ILE A 70 7.23 2.46 5.23
C ILE A 70 6.66 2.92 6.57
N LYS A 71 7.05 2.33 7.70
CA LYS A 71 6.61 2.79 9.01
C LYS A 71 6.92 4.27 9.26
N ASN A 72 8.02 4.77 8.70
CA ASN A 72 8.49 6.15 8.85
C ASN A 72 8.34 6.99 7.58
N SER A 73 7.64 6.48 6.55
CA SER A 73 7.38 7.22 5.32
C SER A 73 6.29 8.27 5.51
N PHE A 74 6.23 9.25 4.62
CA PHE A 74 5.25 10.34 4.66
C PHE A 74 4.37 10.31 3.41
N ALA A 75 3.14 10.82 3.53
CA ALA A 75 2.38 11.19 2.35
C ALA A 75 3.15 12.31 1.64
N ASP A 76 3.42 12.12 0.34
CA ASP A 76 4.08 13.15 -0.45
C ASP A 76 3.04 13.93 -1.23
N HIS A 77 2.40 13.30 -2.21
CA HIS A 77 1.37 13.97 -2.98
C HIS A 77 0.33 13.03 -3.56
N VAL A 78 -0.86 13.57 -3.78
CA VAL A 78 -1.92 12.90 -4.55
C VAL A 78 -2.07 13.63 -5.88
N ILE A 79 -1.95 12.87 -6.97
CA ILE A 79 -2.14 13.37 -8.33
C ILE A 79 -3.62 13.35 -8.66
N ILE A 80 -4.19 14.52 -8.89
CA ILE A 80 -5.60 14.73 -9.21
C ILE A 80 -5.72 15.27 -10.65
N GLY A 81 -6.17 14.41 -11.55
CA GLY A 81 -6.51 14.78 -12.92
C GLY A 81 -7.79 15.60 -13.01
N ASN A 82 -7.86 16.47 -14.01
CA ASN A 82 -9.09 17.16 -14.38
C ASN A 82 -9.13 17.50 -15.87
N GLU A 83 -10.34 17.65 -16.41
CA GLU A 83 -10.57 18.10 -17.80
C GLU A 83 -10.13 19.55 -18.02
N SER A 84 -10.04 20.35 -16.95
CA SER A 84 -9.61 21.75 -17.02
C SER A 84 -8.85 22.13 -15.76
N LEU A 85 -7.52 22.34 -15.91
CA LEU A 85 -6.65 22.75 -14.81
C LEU A 85 -7.09 24.09 -14.21
N GLU A 86 -7.58 25.01 -15.04
CA GLU A 86 -8.10 26.32 -14.62
C GLU A 86 -9.32 26.16 -13.69
N LYS A 87 -10.33 25.40 -14.12
CA LYS A 87 -11.58 25.23 -13.35
C LYS A 87 -11.32 24.59 -11.99
N ILE A 88 -10.50 23.52 -11.94
CA ILE A 88 -10.18 22.85 -10.67
C ILE A 88 -9.33 23.75 -9.77
N SER A 89 -8.40 24.52 -10.33
CA SER A 89 -7.60 25.48 -9.57
C SER A 89 -8.48 26.58 -8.96
N ASP A 90 -9.44 27.10 -9.71
CA ASP A 90 -10.35 28.13 -9.22
C ASP A 90 -11.31 27.59 -8.16
N PHE A 91 -11.73 26.34 -8.27
CA PHE A 91 -12.46 25.65 -7.21
C PHE A 91 -11.65 25.62 -5.90
N PHE A 92 -10.39 25.18 -5.94
CA PHE A 92 -9.53 25.15 -4.76
C PHE A 92 -9.18 26.56 -4.22
N LYS A 93 -8.98 27.56 -5.08
CA LYS A 93 -8.84 28.96 -4.62
C LYS A 93 -10.08 29.45 -3.87
N LYS A 94 -11.29 29.12 -4.34
CA LYS A 94 -12.54 29.44 -3.63
C LYS A 94 -12.67 28.73 -2.29
N LEU A 95 -12.05 27.55 -2.14
CA LEU A 95 -11.89 26.88 -0.85
C LEU A 95 -10.78 27.48 0.03
N GLY A 96 -10.10 28.54 -0.41
CA GLY A 96 -9.07 29.22 0.35
C GLY A 96 -7.69 28.59 0.27
N PHE A 97 -7.40 27.79 -0.76
CA PHE A 97 -6.04 27.29 -1.02
C PHE A 97 -5.22 28.28 -1.84
N SER A 98 -3.91 28.26 -1.59
CA SER A 98 -2.91 28.93 -2.42
C SER A 98 -2.50 27.97 -3.54
N ILE A 99 -2.51 28.43 -4.79
CA ILE A 99 -2.14 27.62 -5.96
C ILE A 99 -0.80 28.11 -6.50
N LYS A 100 0.20 27.22 -6.53
CA LYS A 100 1.46 27.45 -7.23
C LYS A 100 1.34 26.91 -8.66
N LYS A 101 1.59 27.76 -9.64
CA LYS A 101 1.57 27.34 -11.04
C LYS A 101 2.75 26.43 -11.35
N GLY A 102 2.48 25.29 -11.98
CA GLY A 102 3.50 24.42 -12.52
C GLY A 102 3.88 24.81 -13.95
N LYS A 103 4.24 23.83 -14.78
CA LYS A 103 4.69 24.05 -16.16
C LYS A 103 4.04 23.07 -17.13
N LEU A 104 4.03 23.43 -18.40
CA LEU A 104 3.72 22.49 -19.48
C LEU A 104 4.96 21.61 -19.72
N HIS A 105 4.81 20.31 -19.56
CA HIS A 105 5.81 19.31 -19.88
C HIS A 105 5.67 18.89 -21.35
N LYS A 106 6.80 18.55 -21.99
CA LYS A 106 6.83 18.10 -23.40
C LYS A 106 5.96 16.86 -23.68
N ILE A 107 5.64 16.12 -22.63
CA ILE A 107 4.86 14.88 -22.66
C ILE A 107 3.33 15.09 -22.69
N GLY A 108 2.90 16.35 -22.76
CA GLY A 108 1.50 16.75 -22.80
C GLY A 108 0.86 16.92 -21.41
N LEU A 109 1.63 16.94 -20.34
CA LEU A 109 1.13 17.15 -18.97
C LEU A 109 1.34 18.61 -18.56
N THR A 110 0.31 19.26 -18.03
CA THR A 110 0.43 20.55 -17.32
C THR A 110 -0.05 20.38 -15.89
N ASN A 111 0.65 20.97 -14.93
CA ASN A 111 0.32 20.84 -13.52
C ASN A 111 0.21 22.19 -12.79
N ASN A 112 -0.52 22.17 -11.68
CA ASN A 112 -0.50 23.16 -10.61
C ASN A 112 -0.38 22.43 -9.26
N PHE A 113 0.12 23.11 -8.25
CA PHE A 113 0.36 22.53 -6.93
C PHE A 113 -0.41 23.26 -5.84
N ILE A 114 -0.96 22.49 -4.90
CA ILE A 114 -1.38 22.95 -3.58
C ILE A 114 -0.41 22.33 -2.59
N GLU A 115 0.65 23.05 -2.25
CA GLU A 115 1.65 22.62 -1.27
C GLU A 115 1.13 22.89 0.15
N PHE A 116 1.45 22.02 1.10
CA PHE A 116 0.98 22.10 2.49
C PHE A 116 2.11 22.30 3.51
N ALA A 117 1.76 22.62 4.75
CA ALA A 117 2.70 22.91 5.83
C ALA A 117 3.52 21.69 6.29
N ASP A 118 3.03 20.48 6.06
CA ASP A 118 3.74 19.22 6.35
C ASP A 118 4.60 18.71 5.16
N ASN A 119 4.81 19.57 4.15
CA ASN A 119 5.48 19.25 2.89
C ASN A 119 4.77 18.17 2.06
N SER A 120 3.50 17.85 2.33
CA SER A 120 2.68 17.13 1.37
C SER A 120 2.06 18.10 0.36
N GLU A 121 1.54 17.61 -0.76
CA GLU A 121 0.90 18.46 -1.78
C GLU A 121 -0.21 17.75 -2.56
N LEU A 122 -1.09 18.54 -3.18
CA LEU A 122 -1.94 18.05 -4.28
C LEU A 122 -1.33 18.51 -5.59
N GLU A 123 -1.02 17.55 -6.47
CA GLU A 123 -0.63 17.83 -7.84
C GLU A 123 -1.89 17.77 -8.72
N LEU A 124 -2.36 18.94 -9.16
CA LEU A 124 -3.49 19.07 -10.07
C LEU A 124 -2.97 18.97 -11.50
N VAL A 125 -3.47 18.03 -12.29
CA VAL A 125 -2.97 17.80 -13.66
C VAL A 125 -4.05 17.90 -14.72
N GLU A 126 -3.67 18.43 -15.88
CA GLU A 126 -4.43 18.37 -17.13
C GLU A 126 -3.54 17.78 -18.21
N ILE A 127 -4.11 16.90 -19.04
CA ILE A 127 -3.41 16.26 -20.14
C ILE A 127 -3.88 16.85 -21.47
N LYS A 128 -2.92 17.24 -22.32
CA LYS A 128 -3.09 17.79 -23.66
C LYS A 128 -2.04 17.20 -24.58
N ASN A 129 -2.46 16.47 -25.61
CA ASN A 129 -1.57 15.80 -26.57
C ASN A 129 -0.58 14.82 -25.90
N PRO A 130 -1.08 13.76 -25.23
CA PRO A 130 -0.22 12.83 -24.50
C PRO A 130 0.72 12.06 -25.43
N SER A 131 2.02 12.12 -25.18
CA SER A 131 3.02 11.43 -26.00
C SER A 131 3.54 10.12 -25.38
N GLU A 132 3.52 10.00 -24.06
CA GLU A 132 4.08 8.87 -23.32
C GLU A 132 2.99 7.93 -22.80
N ASN A 133 3.36 6.70 -22.42
CA ASN A 133 2.39 5.69 -22.00
C ASN A 133 1.60 6.13 -20.76
N PHE A 134 2.26 6.67 -19.74
CA PHE A 134 1.56 7.09 -18.53
C PHE A 134 0.68 8.33 -18.75
N THR A 135 1.08 9.29 -19.60
CA THR A 135 0.22 10.44 -19.91
C THR A 135 -0.98 10.04 -20.75
N LYS A 136 -0.86 9.06 -21.64
CA LYS A 136 -2.01 8.46 -22.35
C LYS A 136 -2.96 7.75 -21.39
N GLU A 137 -2.42 7.09 -20.38
CA GLU A 137 -3.24 6.40 -19.39
C GLU A 137 -3.94 7.39 -18.44
N TYR A 138 -3.26 8.47 -18.03
CA TYR A 138 -3.89 9.59 -17.32
C TYR A 138 -5.00 10.25 -18.13
N ASP A 139 -4.77 10.53 -19.41
CA ASP A 139 -5.78 11.08 -20.31
C ASP A 139 -7.01 10.18 -20.38
N LYS A 140 -6.80 8.87 -20.53
CA LYS A 140 -7.88 7.87 -20.51
C LYS A 140 -8.65 7.90 -19.20
N LEU A 141 -7.98 7.87 -18.04
CA LEU A 141 -8.64 7.90 -16.73
C LEU A 141 -9.45 9.18 -16.53
N ILE A 142 -8.91 10.34 -16.92
CA ILE A 142 -9.61 11.63 -16.86
C ILE A 142 -10.86 11.60 -17.75
N SER A 143 -10.77 11.06 -18.97
CA SER A 143 -11.92 10.92 -19.88
C SER A 143 -13.02 9.99 -19.34
N GLU A 144 -12.65 9.01 -18.52
CA GLU A 144 -13.55 8.12 -17.78
C GLU A 144 -14.09 8.74 -16.49
N LYS A 145 -13.76 10.02 -16.22
CA LYS A 145 -14.09 10.76 -14.99
C LYS A 145 -13.51 10.14 -13.72
N LYS A 146 -12.35 9.49 -13.85
CA LYS A 146 -11.54 8.95 -12.75
C LYS A 146 -10.40 9.91 -12.48
N TYR A 147 -10.63 10.80 -11.51
CA TYR A 147 -9.78 11.96 -11.32
C TYR A 147 -8.64 11.73 -10.31
N GLY A 148 -8.76 10.79 -9.37
CA GLY A 148 -7.64 10.42 -8.49
C GLY A 148 -6.71 9.42 -9.18
N LEU A 149 -5.54 9.88 -9.62
CA LEU A 149 -4.69 9.14 -10.55
C LEU A 149 -3.66 8.28 -9.83
N GLN A 150 -2.83 8.87 -8.97
CA GLN A 150 -1.80 8.19 -8.19
C GLN A 150 -1.51 8.89 -6.86
N PHE A 151 -0.91 8.15 -5.94
CA PHE A 151 -0.46 8.62 -4.64
C PHE A 151 1.03 8.33 -4.46
N ALA A 152 1.81 9.37 -4.19
CA ALA A 152 3.23 9.29 -3.92
C ALA A 152 3.49 9.15 -2.42
N ILE A 153 4.31 8.17 -2.05
CA ILE A 153 4.81 7.97 -0.69
C ILE A 153 6.28 8.37 -0.64
N ARG A 154 6.59 9.35 0.20
CA ARG A 154 7.97 9.82 0.41
C ARG A 154 8.73 8.86 1.32
N VAL A 155 9.87 8.38 0.83
CA VAL A 155 10.77 7.44 1.52
C VAL A 155 12.19 7.98 1.57
N ASN A 156 12.98 7.52 2.54
CA ASN A 156 14.37 7.96 2.74
C ASN A 156 15.43 6.95 2.23
N GLU A 157 15.01 5.74 1.83
CA GLU A 157 15.92 4.66 1.39
C GLU A 157 15.37 3.95 0.13
N ILE A 158 15.12 4.69 -0.95
CA ILE A 158 14.44 4.20 -2.16
C ILE A 158 15.17 3.03 -2.84
N GLU A 159 16.51 3.02 -2.84
CA GLU A 159 17.30 1.93 -3.43
C GLU A 159 17.20 0.64 -2.62
N LYS A 160 17.20 0.74 -1.28
CA LYS A 160 16.99 -0.40 -0.38
C LYS A 160 15.56 -0.94 -0.49
N LEU A 161 14.59 -0.03 -0.66
CA LEU A 161 13.20 -0.38 -0.92
C LEU A 161 13.07 -1.14 -2.25
N LYS A 162 13.66 -0.63 -3.33
CA LYS A 162 13.73 -1.31 -4.64
C LYS A 162 14.32 -2.71 -4.52
N ASN A 163 15.49 -2.85 -3.90
CA ASN A 163 16.14 -4.16 -3.75
C ASN A 163 15.24 -5.14 -2.97
N SER A 164 14.55 -4.68 -1.92
CA SER A 164 13.62 -5.52 -1.16
C SER A 164 12.42 -5.95 -2.02
N PHE A 165 11.88 -5.03 -2.82
CA PHE A 165 10.80 -5.31 -3.76
C PHE A 165 11.18 -6.27 -4.89
N GLU A 166 12.40 -6.19 -5.42
CA GLU A 166 12.90 -7.14 -6.43
C GLU A 166 13.07 -8.54 -5.84
N LYS A 167 13.61 -8.66 -4.63
CA LYS A 167 13.82 -9.95 -3.97
C LYS A 167 12.50 -10.66 -3.62
N LEU A 168 11.44 -9.88 -3.41
CA LEU A 168 10.09 -10.39 -3.19
C LEU A 168 9.26 -10.52 -4.48
N ASN A 169 9.85 -10.26 -5.66
CA ASN A 169 9.17 -10.27 -6.96
C ASN A 169 7.89 -9.42 -6.98
N THR A 170 7.91 -8.25 -6.33
CA THR A 170 6.79 -7.31 -6.40
C THR A 170 6.83 -6.50 -7.69
N ILE A 171 5.81 -5.69 -7.92
CA ILE A 171 5.69 -4.86 -9.13
C ILE A 171 6.50 -3.56 -9.06
N PHE A 172 7.02 -3.15 -7.91
CA PHE A 172 7.71 -1.87 -7.72
C PHE A 172 9.22 -2.01 -7.98
N THR A 173 9.59 -2.11 -9.25
CA THR A 173 10.98 -2.41 -9.65
C THR A 173 11.62 -1.33 -10.51
N GLU A 174 10.86 -0.37 -11.01
CA GLU A 174 11.36 0.66 -11.92
C GLU A 174 11.74 1.92 -11.16
N ILE A 175 13.05 2.17 -11.05
CA ILE A 175 13.59 3.42 -10.51
C ILE A 175 13.88 4.40 -11.65
N GLN A 176 13.38 5.63 -11.52
CA GLN A 176 13.73 6.74 -12.41
C GLN A 176 14.45 7.81 -11.59
N LYS A 177 15.60 8.27 -12.09
CA LYS A 177 16.43 9.28 -11.42
C LYS A 177 16.33 10.60 -12.16
N TYR A 178 16.03 11.65 -11.41
CA TYR A 178 16.02 13.05 -11.87
C TYR A 178 17.09 13.82 -11.11
N THR A 179 17.24 15.11 -11.42
CA THR A 179 18.27 15.95 -10.78
C THR A 179 18.08 16.06 -9.27
N ASP A 180 16.85 16.21 -8.79
CA ASP A 180 16.57 16.53 -7.38
C ASP A 180 15.80 15.43 -6.63
N PHE A 181 15.39 14.37 -7.34
CA PHE A 181 14.62 13.27 -6.76
C PHE A 181 14.72 11.99 -7.58
N SER A 182 14.34 10.88 -6.96
CA SER A 182 14.16 9.57 -7.60
C SER A 182 12.75 9.06 -7.33
N THR A 183 12.15 8.36 -8.30
CA THR A 183 10.87 7.68 -8.14
C THR A 183 11.05 6.17 -8.28
N LEU A 184 10.22 5.39 -7.59
CA LEU A 184 10.16 3.94 -7.69
C LEU A 184 8.70 3.53 -7.88
N SER A 185 8.43 2.92 -9.03
CA SER A 185 7.08 2.59 -9.47
C SER A 185 7.04 1.21 -10.12
N GLY A 186 5.85 0.76 -10.51
CA GLY A 186 5.72 -0.38 -11.39
C GLY A 186 5.56 0.01 -12.86
N ASN A 187 5.77 -0.97 -13.74
CA ASN A 187 5.83 -0.79 -15.20
C ASN A 187 4.51 -0.34 -15.84
N LYS A 188 3.43 -0.27 -15.05
CA LYS A 188 2.11 0.23 -15.44
C LYS A 188 1.59 1.09 -14.30
N ILE A 189 0.74 2.05 -14.61
CA ILE A 189 -0.04 2.70 -13.55
C ILE A 189 -0.78 1.59 -12.83
N ASN A 190 -0.50 1.50 -11.54
CA ASN A 190 -0.83 0.35 -10.75
C ASN A 190 -2.35 0.28 -10.55
N THR A 191 -3.02 -0.45 -11.44
CA THR A 191 -4.48 -0.53 -11.53
C THR A 191 -5.12 -1.21 -10.33
N GLU A 192 -4.36 -1.80 -9.40
CA GLU A 192 -4.89 -2.34 -8.15
C GLU A 192 -4.53 -1.48 -6.93
N LEU A 193 -3.37 -0.84 -6.96
CA LEU A 193 -2.86 -0.04 -5.85
C LEU A 193 -2.12 1.18 -6.40
N PRO A 194 -2.79 2.33 -6.64
CA PRO A 194 -2.24 3.46 -7.38
C PRO A 194 -1.20 4.26 -6.57
N ILE A 195 -0.16 3.58 -6.09
CA ILE A 195 0.95 4.07 -5.28
C ILE A 195 2.22 4.08 -6.13
N PHE A 196 3.07 5.06 -5.89
CA PHE A 196 4.50 4.98 -6.17
C PHE A 196 5.29 5.59 -5.03
N PHE A 197 6.61 5.40 -5.03
CA PHE A 197 7.50 5.94 -4.01
C PHE A 197 8.38 7.03 -4.59
N ILE A 198 8.70 8.03 -3.77
CA ILE A 198 9.56 9.14 -4.15
C ILE A 198 10.59 9.40 -3.05
N GLN A 199 11.81 9.75 -3.44
CA GLN A 199 12.86 10.21 -2.54
C GLN A 199 13.45 11.49 -3.11
N PHE A 200 13.45 12.57 -2.34
CA PHE A 200 14.14 13.81 -2.68
C PHE A 200 15.57 13.78 -2.19
N GLU A 201 16.50 14.35 -2.96
CA GLU A 201 17.88 14.56 -2.52
C GLU A 201 17.96 15.62 -1.42
N LYS A 202 17.10 16.65 -1.51
CA LYS A 202 16.93 17.70 -0.50
C LYS A 202 15.47 18.08 -0.38
N LEU A 203 14.97 18.14 0.85
CA LEU A 203 13.64 18.67 1.13
C LEU A 203 13.69 20.18 1.23
N ASN A 204 12.88 20.84 0.41
CA ASN A 204 12.63 22.26 0.55
C ASN A 204 11.47 22.45 1.52
N ASN A 205 11.77 22.90 2.73
CA ASN A 205 10.74 23.27 3.69
C ASN A 205 10.20 24.65 3.33
N SER A 206 9.00 24.70 2.76
CA SER A 206 8.26 25.94 2.55
C SER A 206 7.27 26.14 3.70
N ILE A 207 7.25 27.35 4.28
CA ILE A 207 6.20 27.71 5.24
C ILE A 207 4.98 28.12 4.44
N ILE A 208 3.98 27.24 4.40
CA ILE A 208 2.74 27.49 3.67
C ILE A 208 1.58 27.62 4.63
N ASN A 209 0.85 28.71 4.49
CA ASN A 209 -0.33 28.99 5.27
C ASN A 209 -1.51 29.23 4.32
N HIS A 210 -2.50 28.36 4.41
CA HIS A 210 -3.78 28.56 3.73
C HIS A 210 -4.76 29.30 4.63
N PRO A 211 -5.55 30.25 4.10
CA PRO A 211 -6.69 30.84 4.79
C PRO A 211 -7.61 29.81 5.48
N ASN A 212 -7.85 28.65 4.85
CA ASN A 212 -8.70 27.58 5.36
C ASN A 212 -8.06 26.70 6.46
N LYS A 213 -6.82 27.01 6.88
CA LYS A 213 -6.07 26.34 7.95
C LYS A 213 -5.75 24.87 7.70
N VAL A 214 -5.87 24.39 6.46
CA VAL A 214 -5.39 23.06 6.07
C VAL A 214 -3.86 23.01 6.16
N LYS A 215 -3.36 21.88 6.66
CA LYS A 215 -1.94 21.65 6.98
C LYS A 215 -1.28 20.54 6.18
N GLY A 216 -2.04 19.62 5.60
CA GLY A 216 -1.47 18.44 4.95
C GLY A 216 -2.47 17.32 4.67
N ILE A 217 -1.97 16.28 4.03
CA ILE A 217 -2.71 15.05 3.71
C ILE A 217 -2.59 14.08 4.90
N TYR A 218 -3.73 13.70 5.47
CA TYR A 218 -3.80 12.68 6.51
C TYR A 218 -4.03 11.28 5.95
N SER A 219 -4.94 11.16 4.99
CA SER A 219 -5.32 9.87 4.46
C SER A 219 -5.69 9.93 2.99
N VAL A 220 -5.56 8.79 2.31
CA VAL A 220 -5.96 8.62 0.91
C VAL A 220 -6.91 7.42 0.80
N TRP A 221 -7.98 7.57 0.03
CA TRP A 221 -9.08 6.61 -0.03
C TRP A 221 -9.05 5.85 -1.35
N PHE A 222 -8.85 4.54 -1.29
CA PHE A 222 -8.78 3.66 -2.45
C PHE A 222 -10.03 2.81 -2.55
N GLU A 223 -10.71 2.87 -3.69
CA GLU A 223 -11.69 1.86 -4.05
C GLU A 223 -10.98 0.60 -4.60
N THR A 224 -11.46 -0.59 -4.21
CA THR A 224 -10.92 -1.88 -4.66
C THR A 224 -12.00 -2.95 -4.81
N LYS A 225 -11.86 -3.78 -5.85
CA LYS A 225 -12.71 -4.98 -6.10
C LYS A 225 -12.48 -6.11 -5.11
N ASN A 226 -11.31 -6.14 -4.47
CA ASN A 226 -10.97 -7.21 -3.55
C ASN A 226 -10.25 -6.64 -2.35
N ILE A 227 -11.05 -6.17 -1.38
CA ILE A 227 -10.53 -5.55 -0.16
C ILE A 227 -9.58 -6.48 0.61
N LYS A 228 -9.80 -7.80 0.58
CA LYS A 228 -8.92 -8.77 1.25
C LYS A 228 -7.55 -8.86 0.57
N LYS A 229 -7.52 -8.91 -0.77
CA LYS A 229 -6.26 -8.94 -1.54
C LYS A 229 -5.48 -7.63 -1.34
N THR A 230 -6.14 -6.48 -1.51
CA THR A 230 -5.51 -5.17 -1.34
C THR A 230 -5.07 -4.92 0.10
N ALA A 231 -5.84 -5.38 1.09
CA ALA A 231 -5.42 -5.38 2.50
C ALA A 231 -4.12 -6.17 2.71
N GLY A 232 -4.02 -7.37 2.13
CA GLY A 232 -2.78 -8.16 2.16
C GLY A 232 -1.60 -7.39 1.58
N GLN A 233 -1.78 -6.76 0.42
CA GLN A 233 -0.75 -5.92 -0.22
C GLN A 233 -0.33 -4.74 0.67
N LEU A 234 -1.26 -4.06 1.36
CA LEU A 234 -0.92 -2.97 2.28
C LEU A 234 -0.15 -3.47 3.52
N VAL A 235 -0.51 -4.64 4.04
CA VAL A 235 0.24 -5.27 5.15
C VAL A 235 1.64 -5.69 4.70
N ASP A 236 1.78 -6.24 3.51
CA ASP A 236 3.07 -6.60 2.90
C ASP A 236 3.95 -5.35 2.64
N LEU A 237 3.31 -4.19 2.43
CA LEU A 237 3.97 -2.89 2.36
C LEU A 237 4.30 -2.30 3.75
N GLY A 238 3.87 -2.92 4.84
CA GLY A 238 4.17 -2.46 6.20
C GLY A 238 3.19 -1.48 6.81
N PHE A 239 1.98 -1.36 6.26
CA PHE A 239 0.89 -0.67 6.94
C PHE A 239 0.21 -1.58 7.97
N GLU A 240 -0.16 -1.00 9.10
CA GLU A 240 -0.86 -1.67 10.18
C GLU A 240 -2.38 -1.53 10.00
N PRO A 241 -3.17 -2.62 10.02
CA PRO A 241 -4.63 -2.53 9.96
C PRO A 241 -5.19 -1.95 11.26
N ILE A 242 -6.14 -1.02 11.15
CA ILE A 242 -6.75 -0.35 12.29
C ILE A 242 -8.16 -0.83 12.56
N GLY A 243 -8.94 -1.02 11.49
CA GLY A 243 -10.32 -1.49 11.60
C GLY A 243 -11.22 -0.75 10.61
N ASN A 244 -12.51 -0.72 10.92
CA ASN A 244 -13.49 -0.10 10.03
C ASN A 244 -13.42 1.44 10.11
N TYR A 245 -13.58 2.12 8.97
CA TYR A 245 -13.56 3.59 8.89
C TYR A 245 -14.86 4.14 8.31
N VAL A 246 -15.61 4.94 9.06
CA VAL A 246 -16.94 5.38 8.58
C VAL A 246 -16.83 6.63 7.72
N ILE A 247 -17.03 6.48 6.41
CA ILE A 247 -17.26 7.60 5.50
C ILE A 247 -18.76 7.86 5.46
N PRO A 248 -19.26 9.08 5.79
CA PRO A 248 -20.68 9.36 5.71
C PRO A 248 -21.25 9.07 4.32
N THR A 249 -22.47 8.55 4.26
CA THR A 249 -23.19 8.16 3.03
C THR A 249 -22.62 6.97 2.24
N PHE A 250 -21.45 6.46 2.62
CA PHE A 250 -20.96 5.20 2.07
C PHE A 250 -21.59 4.04 2.84
N SER A 251 -22.40 3.24 2.15
CA SER A 251 -22.91 1.95 2.68
C SER A 251 -21.89 0.80 2.49
N LYS A 252 -20.77 1.09 1.82
CA LYS A 252 -19.74 0.13 1.46
C LYS A 252 -18.87 -0.23 2.67
N LYS A 253 -18.30 -1.43 2.64
CA LYS A 253 -17.29 -1.85 3.62
C LYS A 253 -16.02 -1.03 3.44
N THR A 254 -15.47 -0.59 4.54
CA THR A 254 -14.26 0.24 4.59
C THR A 254 -13.29 -0.29 5.65
N VAL A 255 -11.99 -0.19 5.38
CA VAL A 255 -10.94 -0.58 6.33
C VAL A 255 -9.79 0.43 6.29
N GLU A 256 -9.40 0.96 7.43
CA GLU A 256 -8.25 1.86 7.58
C GLU A 256 -6.96 1.06 7.86
N PHE A 257 -5.90 1.48 7.19
CA PHE A 257 -4.53 1.03 7.37
C PHE A 257 -3.67 2.27 7.67
N LYS A 258 -2.73 2.18 8.59
CA LYS A 258 -1.88 3.32 8.93
C LYS A 258 -0.40 2.96 9.01
N ASN A 259 0.45 3.96 8.83
CA ASN A 259 1.80 3.95 9.36
C ASN A 259 1.90 5.00 10.49
N ASN A 260 3.11 5.46 10.84
CA ASN A 260 3.27 6.47 11.89
C ASN A 260 2.74 7.87 11.50
N ASN A 261 2.62 8.16 10.20
CA ASN A 261 2.45 9.54 9.70
C ASN A 261 1.14 9.77 8.95
N PHE A 262 0.59 8.76 8.27
CA PHE A 262 -0.64 8.88 7.47
C PHE A 262 -1.41 7.55 7.39
N SER A 263 -2.56 7.57 6.73
CA SER A 263 -3.44 6.41 6.58
C SER A 263 -3.89 6.17 5.13
N ILE A 264 -4.21 4.93 4.83
CA ILE A 264 -4.87 4.51 3.60
C ILE A 264 -6.20 3.88 3.99
N ILE A 265 -7.29 4.36 3.40
CA ILE A 265 -8.63 3.80 3.62
C ILE A 265 -9.01 3.00 2.39
N LEU A 266 -9.19 1.70 2.56
CA LEU A 266 -9.74 0.83 1.53
C LEU A 266 -11.26 0.86 1.57
N ILE A 267 -11.88 0.93 0.41
CA ILE A 267 -13.33 0.95 0.20
C ILE A 267 -13.68 -0.16 -0.80
N GLU A 268 -14.55 -1.09 -0.40
CA GLU A 268 -15.00 -2.16 -1.29
C GLU A 268 -15.90 -1.60 -2.42
N SER A 269 -15.50 -1.82 -3.67
CA SER A 269 -16.14 -1.25 -4.86
C SER A 269 -15.92 -2.12 -6.09
N ASP A 270 -16.65 -1.90 -7.18
CA ASP A 270 -16.38 -2.52 -8.48
C ASP A 270 -15.29 -1.79 -9.29
N LYS A 271 -14.59 -0.83 -8.66
CA LYS A 271 -13.56 0.01 -9.27
C LYS A 271 -12.21 -0.15 -8.59
N TYR A 272 -11.20 0.39 -9.27
CA TYR A 272 -9.88 0.64 -8.70
C TYR A 272 -9.51 2.10 -9.01
N GLU A 273 -9.62 2.97 -8.01
CA GLU A 273 -9.32 4.39 -8.14
C GLU A 273 -9.04 5.02 -6.78
N ILE A 274 -8.32 6.14 -6.78
CA ILE A 274 -8.31 7.04 -5.63
C ILE A 274 -9.62 7.84 -5.69
N THR A 275 -10.52 7.59 -4.74
CA THR A 275 -11.85 8.22 -4.74
C THR A 275 -11.93 9.45 -3.84
N GLY A 276 -10.98 9.58 -2.90
CA GLY A 276 -10.99 10.66 -1.91
C GLY A 276 -9.70 10.77 -1.12
N LEU A 277 -9.64 11.80 -0.29
CA LEU A 277 -8.58 12.02 0.68
C LEU A 277 -9.10 12.79 1.88
N SER A 278 -8.43 12.61 3.02
CA SER A 278 -8.63 13.43 4.21
C SER A 278 -7.46 14.40 4.39
N LEU A 279 -7.78 15.67 4.57
CA LEU A 279 -6.87 16.78 4.83
C LEU A 279 -6.93 17.15 6.31
N ILE A 280 -5.78 17.40 6.93
CA ILE A 280 -5.70 17.88 8.32
C ILE A 280 -5.94 19.38 8.34
N THR A 281 -6.80 19.85 9.24
CA THR A 281 -6.95 21.26 9.57
C THR A 281 -6.94 21.47 11.08
N ASN A 282 -6.59 22.67 11.54
CA ASN A 282 -6.70 23.01 12.96
C ASN A 282 -8.16 23.22 13.40
N LYS A 283 -8.96 23.86 12.52
CA LYS A 283 -10.34 24.27 12.81
C LYS A 283 -11.13 24.36 11.51
N ASN A 284 -12.19 23.57 11.39
CA ASN A 284 -13.13 23.60 10.28
C ASN A 284 -13.97 24.89 10.25
N ILE A 285 -14.03 25.65 11.34
CA ILE A 285 -14.80 26.92 11.36
C ILE A 285 -14.31 27.93 10.31
N GLU A 286 -13.00 28.01 10.07
CA GLU A 286 -12.46 28.93 9.07
C GLU A 286 -12.76 28.45 7.64
N LEU A 287 -12.70 27.13 7.40
CA LEU A 287 -13.14 26.54 6.15
C LEU A 287 -14.62 26.84 5.88
N MET A 288 -15.50 26.65 6.87
CA MET A 288 -16.94 26.87 6.71
C MET A 288 -17.26 28.35 6.42
N LYS A 289 -16.58 29.30 7.08
CA LYS A 289 -16.72 30.74 6.75
C LYS A 289 -16.33 31.04 5.30
N ILE A 290 -15.25 30.43 4.80
CA ILE A 290 -14.80 30.58 3.42
C ILE A 290 -15.83 29.99 2.46
N ILE A 291 -16.37 28.81 2.79
CA ILE A 291 -17.40 28.14 1.99
C ILE A 291 -18.66 29.00 1.90
N ASP A 292 -19.20 29.47 3.03
CA ASP A 292 -20.41 30.28 3.08
C ASP A 292 -20.25 31.61 2.32
N LYS A 293 -19.03 32.14 2.25
CA LYS A 293 -18.70 33.37 1.51
C LYS A 293 -18.61 33.15 0.00
N ASN A 294 -18.03 32.03 -0.44
CA ASN A 294 -17.60 31.84 -1.83
C ASN A 294 -18.51 30.90 -2.64
N PHE A 295 -19.43 30.20 -2.00
CA PHE A 295 -20.33 29.24 -2.65
C PHE A 295 -21.79 29.52 -2.33
N ASP A 296 -22.68 29.09 -3.22
CA ASP A 296 -24.12 29.27 -3.03
C ASP A 296 -24.73 28.23 -2.07
N LYS A 297 -26.01 28.42 -1.74
CA LYS A 297 -26.76 27.49 -0.87
C LYS A 297 -26.88 26.07 -1.46
N THR A 298 -26.86 25.92 -2.77
CA THR A 298 -26.95 24.61 -3.43
C THR A 298 -25.69 23.79 -3.17
N PHE A 299 -24.54 24.46 -3.14
CA PHE A 299 -23.27 23.86 -2.74
C PHE A 299 -23.27 23.49 -1.26
N THR A 300 -23.62 24.43 -0.38
CA THR A 300 -23.54 24.20 1.07
C THR A 300 -24.50 23.11 1.56
N ASN A 301 -25.69 23.00 0.97
CA ASN A 301 -26.65 21.94 1.28
C ASN A 301 -26.17 20.51 0.95
N LYS A 302 -25.11 20.36 0.15
CA LYS A 302 -24.51 19.06 -0.20
C LYS A 302 -23.32 18.70 0.69
N ILE A 303 -22.85 19.62 1.52
CA ILE A 303 -21.77 19.37 2.45
C ILE A 303 -22.29 18.49 3.58
N ILE A 304 -21.49 17.49 3.97
CA ILE A 304 -21.81 16.66 5.11
C ILE A 304 -20.91 17.07 6.26
N THR A 305 -21.49 17.44 7.39
CA THR A 305 -20.76 17.81 8.60
C THR A 305 -20.89 16.73 9.66
N LYS A 306 -19.80 16.47 10.37
CA LYS A 306 -19.70 15.60 11.54
C LYS A 306 -18.89 16.32 12.62
N PRO A 307 -18.95 15.90 13.89
CA PRO A 307 -18.02 16.41 14.89
C PRO A 307 -16.59 16.28 14.37
N LYS A 308 -15.87 17.41 14.30
CA LYS A 308 -14.48 17.51 13.82
C LYS A 308 -14.23 17.17 12.34
N SER A 309 -15.25 16.88 11.53
CA SER A 309 -15.05 16.60 10.09
C SER A 309 -16.05 17.31 9.20
N VAL A 310 -15.55 17.83 8.07
CA VAL A 310 -16.37 18.38 6.97
C VAL A 310 -16.06 17.57 5.71
N PHE A 311 -17.10 17.06 5.04
CA PHE A 311 -16.95 16.27 3.83
C PHE A 311 -17.53 17.02 2.63
N LEU A 312 -16.74 17.10 1.55
CA LEU A 312 -17.14 17.59 0.24
C LEU A 312 -17.26 16.40 -0.73
N PRO A 313 -18.49 16.02 -1.12
CA PRO A 313 -18.71 14.97 -2.10
C PRO A 313 -18.13 15.26 -3.49
N LYS A 314 -17.83 14.20 -4.25
CA LYS A 314 -17.35 14.31 -5.64
C LYS A 314 -18.29 15.12 -6.55
N GLU A 315 -19.59 15.11 -6.26
CA GLU A 315 -20.62 15.83 -7.01
C GLU A 315 -20.42 17.35 -6.94
N ILE A 316 -19.80 17.85 -5.87
CA ILE A 316 -19.50 19.28 -5.68
C ILE A 316 -18.06 19.63 -5.98
N THR A 317 -17.09 18.75 -5.69
CA THR A 317 -15.68 18.97 -6.05
C THR A 317 -15.41 18.78 -7.53
N LYS A 318 -16.32 18.08 -8.24
CA LYS A 318 -16.15 17.66 -9.65
C LYS A 318 -14.87 16.86 -9.88
N SER A 319 -14.40 16.18 -8.83
CA SER A 319 -13.16 15.40 -8.83
C SER A 319 -13.27 14.27 -7.79
N VAL A 320 -12.38 14.25 -6.80
CA VAL A 320 -12.36 13.30 -5.67
C VAL A 320 -13.14 13.85 -4.47
N TRP A 321 -13.51 12.97 -3.54
CA TRP A 321 -14.00 13.36 -2.22
C TRP A 321 -12.90 14.09 -1.42
N LEU A 322 -13.30 15.11 -0.66
CA LEU A 322 -12.42 15.77 0.30
C LEU A 322 -13.04 15.69 1.69
N GLU A 323 -12.31 15.14 2.65
CA GLU A 323 -12.59 15.31 4.07
C GLU A 323 -11.63 16.35 4.65
N PHE A 324 -12.13 17.25 5.49
CA PHE A 324 -11.35 18.15 6.31
C PHE A 324 -11.52 17.75 7.77
N SER A 325 -10.48 17.19 8.36
CA SER A 325 -10.48 16.61 9.70
C SER A 325 -9.72 17.49 10.68
N GLU A 326 -10.36 17.87 11.79
CA GLU A 326 -9.72 18.57 12.90
C GLU A 326 -8.90 17.60 13.75
N LYS A 327 -7.59 17.84 13.82
CA LYS A 327 -6.66 17.03 14.63
C LYS A 327 -5.83 17.85 15.60
#